data_AF-A0A1P9X102-F1
#
_entry.id   AF-A0A1P9X102-F1
#
_cell.length_a   1.000
_cell.length_b   1.000
_cell.length_c   1.000
_cell.angle_alpha   90.00
_cell.angle_beta   90.00
_cell.angle_gamma   90.00
#
_symmetry.space_group_name_H-M   'P 1'
#
loop_
_entity.id
_entity.type
_entity.pdbx_description
1 polymer ?
#
loop_
_entity_poly.entity_id
_entity_poly.type
_entity_poly.pdbx_seq_one_letter_code
_entity_poly.pdbx_strand_id
1 'polypeptide(L)'
;MVRMRKCWSWLSVWIVVSVGVASCGQSSQKELNKSAQALRSCADEQTVSPDEQNNIRQKINADAKTQQIEAIIQQKVREGFNGNVLIAQKGIVLYKNCFGLGHFERNERDTLVEDSKFQLASLSKTFTAVGTLKLIEAGKLKLEDSIQKFYPDFPYHGITIRELLSHRSGLPNYAYAFDDSMKVNFYKKEKPYPTNATIMHWFATVKPTPKKYNVPGRGFSYSNTNYMVLASIIEKVTGQSYEAFIHKNIFEPLGMHQTFVATTKNDSINYHRTAGYQWNRRIPKDYYDDVVGDKGIYSTIGDLFRWYRALNGDCLLQRKTLAEAFIPRSFERKGAKNYGYGFRMMLDGFNKPEYIYHSGWWKGYNTMFWFSPKDEYVIIMLGNKYNKTVYRVKELVDVLGGPKTSSTDADQEVEI
;
A
#
# COMPACT_ATOMS: atom_id res chain seq x y z
N MET A 1 -76.93 -36.20 -42.27
CA MET A 1 -77.30 -35.11 -41.34
C MET A 1 -76.25 -35.06 -40.24
N VAL A 2 -75.70 -33.87 -39.99
CA VAL A 2 -75.03 -33.44 -38.74
C VAL A 2 -73.57 -33.88 -38.45
N ARG A 3 -72.71 -32.87 -38.65
CA ARG A 3 -71.53 -32.41 -37.87
C ARG A 3 -70.28 -33.28 -37.69
N MET A 4 -69.23 -32.77 -38.37
CA MET A 4 -67.81 -32.83 -38.01
C MET A 4 -67.52 -32.51 -36.54
N ARG A 5 -66.66 -33.31 -35.91
CA ARG A 5 -65.82 -32.90 -34.77
C ARG A 5 -64.36 -32.94 -35.20
N LYS A 6 -63.69 -31.78 -35.09
CA LYS A 6 -62.24 -31.61 -35.23
C LYS A 6 -61.54 -32.19 -34.00
N CYS A 7 -60.53 -33.02 -34.21
CA CYS A 7 -59.43 -33.21 -33.26
C CYS A 7 -58.14 -32.80 -33.98
N TRP A 8 -57.55 -31.70 -33.52
CA TRP A 8 -56.23 -31.22 -33.91
C TRP A 8 -55.17 -31.92 -33.02
N SER A 9 -54.14 -32.48 -33.63
CA SER A 9 -52.86 -32.77 -32.98
C SER A 9 -51.89 -31.65 -33.37
N TRP A 10 -51.44 -30.87 -32.39
CA TRP A 10 -50.41 -29.85 -32.56
C TRP A 10 -49.05 -30.48 -32.27
N LEU A 11 -48.12 -30.40 -33.24
CA LEU A 11 -46.70 -30.60 -33.00
C LEU A 11 -46.18 -29.42 -32.17
N SER A 12 -45.67 -29.70 -30.97
CA SER A 12 -44.98 -28.75 -30.11
C SER A 12 -43.56 -28.52 -30.62
N VAL A 13 -43.31 -27.39 -31.28
CA VAL A 13 -41.95 -26.90 -31.55
C VAL A 13 -41.44 -26.23 -30.28
N TRP A 14 -40.48 -26.85 -29.59
CA TRP A 14 -39.75 -26.23 -28.49
C TRP A 14 -38.66 -25.33 -29.06
N ILE A 15 -38.92 -24.01 -29.07
CA ILE A 15 -37.86 -23.00 -29.25
C ILE A 15 -37.20 -22.81 -27.89
N VAL A 16 -36.01 -23.36 -27.73
CA VAL A 16 -35.12 -23.05 -26.61
C VAL A 16 -34.54 -21.67 -26.86
N VAL A 17 -35.13 -20.64 -26.24
CA VAL A 17 -34.49 -19.33 -26.11
C VAL A 17 -33.44 -19.45 -25.02
N SER A 18 -32.21 -19.78 -25.42
CA SER A 18 -31.03 -19.67 -24.56
C SER A 18 -30.73 -18.20 -24.33
N VAL A 19 -31.24 -17.65 -23.22
CA VAL A 19 -30.81 -16.34 -22.69
C VAL A 19 -29.35 -16.50 -22.26
N GLY A 20 -28.44 -15.98 -23.07
CA GLY A 20 -27.01 -15.99 -22.81
C GLY A 20 -26.65 -15.13 -21.60
N VAL A 21 -26.54 -15.76 -20.43
CA VAL A 21 -25.92 -15.16 -19.23
C VAL A 21 -24.54 -15.78 -19.03
N ALA A 22 -23.58 -15.47 -19.91
CA ALA A 22 -22.16 -15.72 -19.65
C ALA A 22 -21.29 -15.08 -20.73
N SER A 23 -20.66 -13.93 -20.46
CA SER A 23 -19.38 -13.58 -21.12
C SER A 23 -18.61 -12.40 -20.49
N CYS A 24 -19.23 -11.50 -19.72
CA CYS A 24 -18.48 -10.35 -19.17
C CYS A 24 -17.46 -10.73 -18.08
N GLY A 25 -17.71 -11.80 -17.30
CA GLY A 25 -16.83 -12.19 -16.19
C GLY A 25 -15.49 -12.80 -16.63
N GLN A 26 -15.51 -13.67 -17.64
CA GLN A 26 -14.32 -14.42 -18.09
C GLN A 26 -13.29 -13.53 -18.81
N SER A 27 -13.74 -12.49 -19.53
CA SER A 27 -12.87 -11.50 -20.16
C SER A 27 -12.06 -10.69 -19.12
N SER A 28 -12.72 -10.18 -18.07
CA SER A 28 -12.08 -9.39 -17.01
C SER A 28 -11.05 -10.19 -16.19
N GLN A 29 -11.29 -11.48 -15.97
CA GLN A 29 -10.37 -12.37 -15.24
C GLN A 29 -9.14 -12.71 -16.09
N LYS A 30 -9.30 -12.78 -17.42
CA LYS A 30 -8.22 -13.08 -18.38
C LYS A 30 -7.23 -11.91 -18.51
N GLU A 31 -7.71 -10.67 -18.45
CA GLU A 31 -6.86 -9.47 -18.37
C GLU A 31 -6.04 -9.42 -17.07
N LEU A 32 -6.62 -9.83 -15.94
CA LEU A 32 -5.88 -9.94 -14.67
C LEU A 32 -4.78 -11.03 -14.73
N ASN A 33 -5.01 -12.16 -15.40
CA ASN A 33 -4.05 -13.27 -15.44
C ASN A 33 -2.90 -13.08 -16.45
N LYS A 34 -3.14 -12.45 -17.61
CA LYS A 34 -2.06 -12.12 -18.58
C LYS A 34 -0.99 -11.20 -17.99
N SER A 35 -1.36 -10.40 -16.99
CA SER A 35 -0.42 -9.52 -16.30
C SER A 35 0.68 -10.28 -15.54
N ALA A 36 0.47 -11.52 -15.08
CA ALA A 36 1.37 -12.13 -14.10
C ALA A 36 2.80 -12.39 -14.61
N GLN A 37 2.93 -12.93 -15.83
CA GLN A 37 4.24 -13.20 -16.43
C GLN A 37 4.95 -11.91 -16.88
N ALA A 38 4.20 -10.94 -17.40
CA ALA A 38 4.72 -9.62 -17.79
C ALA A 38 5.12 -8.76 -16.57
N LEU A 39 4.43 -8.92 -15.44
CA LEU A 39 4.77 -8.30 -14.16
C LEU A 39 6.09 -8.83 -13.60
N ARG A 40 6.28 -10.15 -13.68
CA ARG A 40 7.51 -10.79 -13.20
C ARG A 40 8.71 -10.38 -14.04
N SER A 41 8.55 -10.44 -15.37
CA SER A 41 9.59 -9.98 -16.30
C SER A 41 9.88 -8.49 -16.08
N CYS A 42 8.91 -7.60 -15.93
CA CYS A 42 9.17 -6.19 -15.63
C CYS A 42 9.91 -5.93 -14.30
N ALA A 43 9.61 -6.68 -13.24
CA ALA A 43 10.29 -6.55 -11.95
C ALA A 43 11.73 -7.11 -11.98
N ASP A 44 11.96 -8.16 -12.76
CA ASP A 44 13.24 -8.86 -12.89
C ASP A 44 14.15 -8.27 -14.00
N GLU A 45 13.62 -7.95 -15.18
CA GLU A 45 14.29 -7.55 -16.44
C GLU A 45 14.80 -6.10 -16.47
N GLN A 46 14.68 -5.33 -15.39
CA GLN A 46 15.52 -4.13 -15.24
C GLN A 46 17.01 -4.48 -14.98
N THR A 47 17.38 -5.76 -15.05
CA THR A 47 18.77 -6.25 -15.06
C THR A 47 19.45 -5.94 -16.39
N VAL A 48 19.94 -4.70 -16.50
CA VAL A 48 20.89 -4.26 -17.52
C VAL A 48 22.14 -5.16 -17.57
N SER A 49 22.76 -5.28 -18.74
CA SER A 49 23.98 -6.08 -18.94
C SER A 49 25.12 -5.63 -18.02
N PRO A 50 26.12 -6.48 -17.69
CA PRO A 50 27.25 -6.09 -16.83
C PRO A 50 27.98 -4.83 -17.33
N ASP A 51 28.16 -4.67 -18.64
CA ASP A 51 28.81 -3.49 -19.23
C ASP A 51 27.94 -2.23 -19.07
N GLU A 52 26.64 -2.36 -19.26
CA GLU A 52 25.70 -1.26 -19.03
C GLU A 52 25.62 -0.88 -17.54
N GLN A 53 25.66 -1.86 -16.63
CA GLN A 53 25.76 -1.60 -15.19
C GLN A 53 27.03 -0.80 -14.87
N ASN A 54 28.18 -1.19 -15.41
CA ASN A 54 29.44 -0.47 -15.20
C ASN A 54 29.37 0.96 -15.75
N ASN A 55 28.80 1.14 -16.93
CA ASN A 55 28.58 2.46 -17.54
C ASN A 55 27.65 3.35 -16.68
N ILE A 56 26.54 2.79 -16.17
CA ILE A 56 25.63 3.52 -15.28
C ILE A 56 26.35 3.86 -13.97
N ARG A 57 27.07 2.91 -13.36
CA ARG A 57 27.86 3.12 -12.13
C ARG A 57 28.82 4.29 -12.26
N GLN A 58 29.57 4.35 -13.36
CA GLN A 58 30.48 5.47 -13.65
C GLN A 58 29.70 6.78 -13.82
N LYS A 59 28.64 6.78 -14.65
CA LYS A 59 27.83 7.99 -14.92
C LYS A 59 27.19 8.59 -13.66
N ILE A 60 26.77 7.76 -12.70
CA ILE A 60 26.15 8.24 -11.46
C ILE A 60 27.16 8.47 -10.34
N ASN A 61 28.46 8.25 -10.57
CA ASN A 61 29.50 8.26 -9.55
C ASN A 61 29.16 7.33 -8.36
N ALA A 62 28.79 6.09 -8.67
CA ALA A 62 28.23 5.13 -7.72
C ALA A 62 29.12 4.91 -6.50
N ASP A 63 30.43 4.73 -6.70
CA ASP A 63 31.32 4.35 -5.60
C ASP A 63 31.49 5.49 -4.57
N ALA A 64 31.61 6.74 -5.03
CA ALA A 64 31.64 7.90 -4.13
C ALA A 64 30.31 8.06 -3.38
N LYS A 65 29.17 7.88 -4.06
CA LYS A 65 27.86 7.91 -3.41
C LYS A 65 27.70 6.79 -2.39
N THR A 66 28.14 5.58 -2.70
CA THR A 66 28.11 4.44 -1.77
C THR A 66 28.87 4.76 -0.48
N GLN A 67 30.07 5.36 -0.57
CA GLN A 67 30.83 5.77 0.62
C GLN A 67 30.10 6.82 1.46
N GLN A 68 29.50 7.82 0.83
CA GLN A 68 28.73 8.86 1.53
C GLN A 68 27.46 8.29 2.18
N ILE A 69 26.75 7.41 1.47
CA ILE A 69 25.57 6.70 1.98
C ILE A 69 25.96 5.84 3.19
N GLU A 70 27.03 5.05 3.11
CA GLU A 70 27.53 4.24 4.24
C GLU A 70 27.78 5.12 5.47
N ALA A 71 28.47 6.25 5.33
CA ALA A 71 28.73 7.16 6.45
C ALA A 71 27.44 7.66 7.12
N ILE A 72 26.44 8.05 6.32
CA ILE A 72 25.12 8.48 6.78
C ILE A 72 24.40 7.34 7.52
N ILE A 73 24.37 6.13 6.95
CA ILE A 73 23.69 4.98 7.55
C ILE A 73 24.38 4.56 8.85
N GLN A 74 25.72 4.52 8.90
CA GLN A 74 26.47 4.22 10.11
C GLN A 74 26.19 5.24 11.23
N GLN A 75 26.01 6.52 10.89
CA GLN A 75 25.57 7.51 11.88
C GLN A 75 24.18 7.18 12.42
N LYS A 76 23.22 6.80 11.56
CA LYS A 76 21.89 6.38 12.01
C LYS A 76 21.93 5.13 12.90
N VAL A 77 22.85 4.19 12.62
CA VAL A 77 23.08 2.99 13.45
C VAL A 77 23.61 3.36 14.84
N ARG A 78 24.58 4.28 14.93
CA ARG A 78 25.05 4.84 16.21
C ARG A 78 23.94 5.54 16.98
N GLU A 79 23.01 6.18 16.27
CA GLU A 79 21.80 6.79 16.83
C GLU A 79 20.67 5.77 17.10
N GLY A 80 20.99 4.48 17.06
CA GLY A 80 20.13 3.38 17.49
C GLY A 80 19.22 2.82 16.42
N PHE A 81 19.48 3.04 15.12
CA PHE A 81 18.75 2.37 14.04
C PHE A 81 18.90 0.85 14.16
N ASN A 82 17.81 0.11 13.97
CA ASN A 82 17.75 -1.35 14.00
C ASN A 82 16.76 -1.78 12.90
N GLY A 83 17.28 -2.32 11.81
CA GLY A 83 16.51 -2.50 10.60
C GLY A 83 17.34 -2.80 9.35
N ASN A 84 16.65 -2.92 8.23
CA ASN A 84 17.22 -3.21 6.93
C ASN A 84 17.14 -1.99 6.01
N VAL A 85 18.17 -1.77 5.19
CA VAL A 85 18.28 -0.64 4.27
C VAL A 85 18.62 -1.14 2.87
N LEU A 86 17.93 -0.59 1.86
CA LEU A 86 18.31 -0.69 0.45
C LEU A 86 18.18 0.68 -0.21
N ILE A 87 19.24 1.11 -0.89
CA ILE A 87 19.26 2.34 -1.68
C ILE A 87 19.77 2.00 -3.07
N ALA A 88 19.02 2.41 -4.09
CA ALA A 88 19.35 2.18 -5.49
C ALA A 88 19.10 3.42 -6.34
N GLN A 89 19.87 3.59 -7.41
CA GLN A 89 19.73 4.67 -8.38
C GLN A 89 19.96 4.13 -9.80
N LYS A 90 19.09 4.48 -10.73
CA LYS A 90 19.08 4.02 -12.14
C LYS A 90 19.22 2.50 -12.26
N GLY A 91 18.46 1.78 -11.44
CA GLY A 91 18.47 0.31 -11.37
C GLY A 91 19.66 -0.30 -10.62
N ILE A 92 20.71 0.48 -10.29
CA ILE A 92 21.90 0.02 -9.58
C ILE A 92 21.72 0.14 -8.08
N VAL A 93 21.90 -0.98 -7.35
CA VAL A 93 21.95 -0.97 -5.89
C VAL A 93 23.26 -0.34 -5.44
N LEU A 94 23.16 0.82 -4.78
CA LEU A 94 24.30 1.56 -4.22
C LEU A 94 24.62 1.11 -2.79
N TYR A 95 23.59 0.68 -2.05
CA TYR A 95 23.72 0.28 -0.66
C TYR A 95 22.68 -0.77 -0.30
N LYS A 96 23.08 -1.83 0.41
CA LYS A 96 22.18 -2.84 0.95
C LYS A 96 22.80 -3.46 2.20
N ASN A 97 22.17 -3.30 3.36
CA ASN A 97 22.71 -3.83 4.62
C ASN A 97 21.62 -4.03 5.69
N CYS A 98 21.90 -4.88 6.68
CA CYS A 98 21.00 -5.25 7.77
C CYS A 98 21.66 -4.96 9.13
N PHE A 99 20.93 -4.35 10.06
CA PHE A 99 21.50 -3.86 11.32
C PHE A 99 20.69 -4.27 12.54
N GLY A 100 21.33 -5.00 13.45
CA GLY A 100 20.77 -5.32 14.75
C GLY A 100 19.93 -6.60 14.76
N LEU A 101 18.85 -6.62 15.54
CA LEU A 101 18.13 -7.85 15.91
C LEU A 101 16.68 -7.87 15.40
N GLY A 102 16.22 -9.05 14.97
CA GLY A 102 14.82 -9.29 14.63
C GLY A 102 13.97 -9.48 15.90
N HIS A 103 14.57 -10.16 16.88
CA HIS A 103 14.04 -10.44 18.20
C HIS A 103 15.07 -10.16 19.29
N PHE A 104 14.66 -9.51 20.37
CA PHE A 104 15.55 -9.07 21.45
C PHE A 104 15.52 -10.06 22.64
N GLU A 105 14.47 -10.87 22.76
CA GLU A 105 14.28 -11.83 23.84
C GLU A 105 15.33 -12.94 23.79
N ARG A 106 15.92 -13.29 24.95
CA ARG A 106 17.07 -14.21 25.03
C ARG A 106 16.81 -15.58 24.39
N ASN A 107 15.59 -16.09 24.47
CA ASN A 107 15.18 -17.40 23.95
C ASN A 107 14.79 -17.38 22.45
N GLU A 108 14.56 -16.20 21.86
CA GLU A 108 14.13 -16.02 20.47
C GLU A 108 15.13 -15.18 19.66
N ARG A 109 16.24 -14.75 20.29
CA ARG A 109 17.16 -13.75 19.76
C ARG A 109 17.75 -14.17 18.41
N ASP A 110 17.53 -13.34 17.39
CA ASP A 110 18.07 -13.50 16.05
C ASP A 110 18.59 -12.16 15.51
N THR A 111 19.56 -12.23 14.59
CA THR A 111 20.05 -11.06 13.86
C THR A 111 19.17 -10.79 12.64
N LEU A 112 19.04 -9.53 12.27
CA LEU A 112 18.39 -9.17 11.02
C LEU A 112 19.19 -9.66 9.81
N VAL A 113 18.47 -10.19 8.83
CA VAL A 113 18.98 -10.68 7.55
C VAL A 113 18.15 -10.07 6.42
N GLU A 114 18.58 -10.21 5.16
CA GLU A 114 17.88 -9.57 4.03
C GLU A 114 16.41 -9.99 3.92
N ASP A 115 16.12 -11.25 4.27
CA ASP A 115 14.79 -11.86 4.26
C ASP A 115 13.97 -11.61 5.54
N SER A 116 14.48 -10.81 6.48
CA SER A 116 13.73 -10.35 7.64
C SER A 116 12.53 -9.52 7.19
N LYS A 117 11.33 -9.93 7.65
CA LYS A 117 10.06 -9.34 7.23
C LYS A 117 9.60 -8.33 8.27
N PHE A 118 9.39 -7.09 7.83
CA PHE A 118 8.99 -5.97 8.67
C PHE A 118 7.54 -5.61 8.38
N GLN A 119 6.81 -5.24 9.42
CA GLN A 119 5.46 -4.73 9.27
C GLN A 119 5.52 -3.33 8.65
N LEU A 120 4.89 -3.15 7.49
CA LEU A 120 4.99 -1.93 6.68
C LEU A 120 4.16 -0.76 7.22
N ALA A 121 3.27 -1.00 8.18
CA ALA A 121 2.32 -0.02 8.69
C ALA A 121 1.60 0.67 7.52
N SER A 122 1.56 2.00 7.53
CA SER A 122 0.85 2.77 6.51
C SER A 122 1.44 2.71 5.09
N LEU A 123 2.67 2.23 4.89
CA LEU A 123 3.17 1.95 3.53
C LEU A 123 2.30 0.91 2.81
N SER A 124 1.58 0.05 3.57
CA SER A 124 0.58 -0.89 3.03
C SER A 124 -0.50 -0.23 2.15
N LYS A 125 -0.79 1.06 2.38
CA LYS A 125 -1.79 1.82 1.61
C LYS A 125 -1.45 1.90 0.13
N THR A 126 -0.17 1.91 -0.22
CA THR A 126 0.27 1.91 -1.62
C THR A 126 -0.21 0.67 -2.37
N PHE A 127 -0.19 -0.50 -1.72
CA PHE A 127 -0.69 -1.76 -2.27
C PHE A 127 -2.21 -1.76 -2.42
N THR A 128 -2.94 -1.29 -1.40
CA THR A 128 -4.40 -1.15 -1.46
C THR A 128 -4.83 -0.19 -2.57
N ALA A 129 -4.12 0.93 -2.73
CA ALA A 129 -4.39 1.89 -3.79
C ALA A 129 -4.20 1.25 -5.17
N VAL A 130 -3.07 0.58 -5.40
CA VAL A 130 -2.82 -0.13 -6.67
C VAL A 130 -3.84 -1.25 -6.89
N GLY A 131 -4.20 -2.02 -5.87
CA GLY A 131 -5.24 -3.04 -5.97
C GLY A 131 -6.60 -2.46 -6.39
N THR A 132 -6.95 -1.29 -5.84
CA THR A 132 -8.15 -0.54 -6.23
C THR A 132 -8.06 -0.05 -7.67
N LEU A 133 -6.92 0.52 -8.08
CA LEU A 133 -6.68 1.01 -9.43
C LEU A 133 -6.70 -0.13 -10.46
N LYS A 134 -6.19 -1.32 -10.14
CA LYS A 134 -6.30 -2.51 -10.98
C LYS A 134 -7.76 -2.90 -11.24
N LEU A 135 -8.63 -2.79 -10.23
CA LEU A 135 -10.07 -3.02 -10.42
C LEU A 135 -10.72 -1.93 -11.29
N ILE A 136 -10.22 -0.69 -11.24
CA ILE A 136 -10.67 0.39 -12.12
C ILE A 136 -10.26 0.12 -13.57
N GLU A 137 -9.01 -0.29 -13.82
CA GLU A 137 -8.55 -0.66 -15.17
C GLU A 137 -9.32 -1.86 -15.74
N ALA A 138 -9.67 -2.83 -14.88
CA ALA A 138 -10.50 -3.97 -15.25
C ALA A 138 -11.99 -3.62 -15.42
N GLY A 139 -12.39 -2.35 -15.27
CA GLY A 139 -13.76 -1.88 -15.40
C GLY A 139 -14.70 -2.36 -14.27
N LYS A 140 -14.17 -2.94 -13.19
CA LYS A 140 -14.94 -3.43 -12.03
C LYS A 140 -15.27 -2.34 -11.02
N LEU A 141 -14.51 -1.25 -11.02
CA LEU A 141 -14.71 -0.06 -10.20
C LEU A 141 -14.62 1.21 -11.05
N LYS A 142 -15.21 2.29 -10.56
CA LYS A 142 -15.00 3.66 -11.06
C LYS A 142 -14.56 4.58 -9.92
N LEU A 143 -13.79 5.61 -10.22
CA LEU A 143 -13.38 6.61 -9.22
C LEU A 143 -14.58 7.33 -8.60
N GLU A 144 -15.67 7.45 -9.35
CA GLU A 144 -16.92 8.12 -8.98
C GLU A 144 -17.90 7.18 -8.27
N ASP A 145 -17.60 5.88 -8.16
CA ASP A 145 -18.46 4.95 -7.44
C ASP A 145 -18.55 5.37 -5.97
N SER A 146 -19.78 5.56 -5.48
CA SER A 146 -20.05 5.87 -4.08
C SER A 146 -19.90 4.64 -3.19
N ILE A 147 -19.52 4.83 -1.92
CA ILE A 147 -19.54 3.75 -0.91
C ILE A 147 -20.90 3.06 -0.86
N GLN A 148 -22.00 3.81 -0.98
CA GLN A 148 -23.36 3.26 -0.91
C GLN A 148 -23.67 2.25 -2.02
N LYS A 149 -22.93 2.26 -3.14
CA LYS A 149 -23.03 1.22 -4.18
C LYS A 149 -22.69 -0.17 -3.64
N PHE A 150 -21.79 -0.24 -2.66
CA PHE A 150 -21.27 -1.50 -2.09
C PHE A 150 -21.80 -1.77 -0.68
N TYR A 151 -22.02 -0.71 0.09
CA TYR A 151 -22.51 -0.74 1.47
C TYR A 151 -23.63 0.30 1.66
N PRO A 152 -24.88 -0.03 1.30
CA PRO A 152 -26.01 0.90 1.34
C PRO A 152 -26.26 1.54 2.71
N ASP A 153 -26.05 0.77 3.79
CA ASP A 153 -26.29 1.20 5.17
C ASP A 153 -25.10 1.96 5.79
N PHE A 154 -24.03 2.21 5.03
CA PHE A 154 -22.89 2.97 5.54
C PHE A 154 -23.31 4.42 5.81
N PRO A 155 -23.07 4.97 7.01
CA PRO A 155 -23.81 6.14 7.50
C PRO A 155 -23.32 7.49 6.95
N TYR A 156 -22.24 7.49 6.15
CA TYR A 156 -21.66 8.69 5.56
C TYR A 156 -21.89 8.69 4.05
N HIS A 157 -22.63 9.69 3.55
CA HIS A 157 -22.97 9.84 2.14
C HIS A 157 -22.04 10.80 1.40
N GLY A 158 -22.04 10.71 0.07
CA GLY A 158 -21.28 11.61 -0.81
C GLY A 158 -19.78 11.32 -0.88
N ILE A 159 -19.35 10.14 -0.40
CA ILE A 159 -17.96 9.68 -0.49
C ILE A 159 -17.84 8.70 -1.64
N THR A 160 -16.88 8.93 -2.54
CA THR A 160 -16.53 8.01 -3.63
C THR A 160 -15.16 7.36 -3.42
N ILE A 161 -14.81 6.42 -4.31
CA ILE A 161 -13.48 5.80 -4.38
C ILE A 161 -12.37 6.87 -4.48
N ARG A 162 -12.60 7.95 -5.24
CA ARG A 162 -11.68 9.10 -5.37
C ARG A 162 -11.38 9.74 -4.02
N GLU A 163 -12.39 10.04 -3.21
CA GLU A 163 -12.18 10.64 -1.90
C GLU A 163 -11.51 9.68 -0.90
N LEU A 164 -11.79 8.38 -0.99
CA LEU A 164 -11.13 7.38 -0.15
C LEU A 164 -9.63 7.31 -0.46
N LEU A 165 -9.26 7.14 -1.73
CA LEU A 165 -7.86 7.02 -2.17
C LEU A 165 -7.02 8.26 -1.80
N SER A 166 -7.63 9.45 -1.84
CA SER A 166 -6.95 10.73 -1.60
C SER A 166 -7.07 11.29 -0.19
N HIS A 167 -7.65 10.54 0.76
CA HIS A 167 -7.92 11.01 2.12
C HIS A 167 -8.80 12.28 2.19
N ARG A 168 -9.75 12.42 1.25
CA ARG A 168 -10.68 13.56 1.19
C ARG A 168 -12.10 13.20 1.58
N SER A 169 -12.33 12.02 2.14
CA SER A 169 -13.68 11.55 2.52
C SER A 169 -14.27 12.26 3.74
N GLY A 170 -13.42 12.81 4.61
CA GLY A 170 -13.82 13.32 5.91
C GLY A 170 -14.21 12.23 6.92
N LEU A 171 -13.94 10.95 6.66
CA LEU A 171 -14.25 9.84 7.56
C LEU A 171 -13.44 9.92 8.87
N PRO A 172 -14.08 9.70 10.04
CA PRO A 172 -13.36 9.60 11.30
C PRO A 172 -12.44 8.39 11.30
N ASN A 173 -11.33 8.44 12.05
CA ASN A 173 -10.42 7.31 12.17
C ASN A 173 -11.06 6.23 13.07
N TYR A 174 -11.29 5.06 12.50
CA TYR A 174 -12.01 3.97 13.16
C TYR A 174 -11.30 3.54 14.44
N ALA A 175 -9.97 3.55 14.49
CA ALA A 175 -9.24 3.13 15.69
C ALA A 175 -9.59 4.00 16.91
N TYR A 176 -9.81 5.30 16.71
CA TYR A 176 -10.21 6.21 17.78
C TYR A 176 -11.71 6.10 18.08
N ALA A 177 -12.54 6.12 17.04
CA ALA A 177 -13.99 6.13 17.20
C ALA A 177 -14.55 4.79 17.72
N PHE A 178 -13.95 3.67 17.31
CA PHE A 178 -14.29 2.33 17.77
C PHE A 178 -13.87 2.13 19.22
N ASP A 179 -12.63 2.51 19.59
CA ASP A 179 -12.14 2.47 20.98
C ASP A 179 -13.04 3.27 21.92
N ASP A 180 -13.41 4.51 21.55
CA ASP A 180 -14.28 5.35 22.38
C ASP A 180 -15.66 4.73 22.58
N SER A 181 -16.23 4.09 21.55
CA SER A 181 -17.49 3.35 21.70
C SER A 181 -17.34 2.09 22.55
N MET A 182 -16.15 1.49 22.53
CA MET A 182 -15.83 0.32 23.33
C MET A 182 -15.47 0.65 24.77
N LYS A 183 -15.09 1.90 25.11
CA LYS A 183 -14.89 2.41 26.49
C LYS A 183 -16.07 2.12 27.42
N VAL A 184 -17.28 2.10 26.87
CA VAL A 184 -18.52 1.75 27.57
C VAL A 184 -18.66 0.23 27.81
N ASN A 185 -17.89 -0.60 27.08
CA ASN A 185 -17.94 -2.06 27.04
C ASN A 185 -16.63 -2.75 27.49
N PHE A 186 -15.80 -2.09 28.32
CA PHE A 186 -14.48 -2.60 28.76
C PHE A 186 -14.54 -3.85 29.68
N TYR A 187 -15.74 -4.25 30.14
CA TYR A 187 -15.88 -5.31 31.15
C TYR A 187 -16.08 -6.74 30.61
N LYS A 188 -15.91 -7.01 29.31
CA LYS A 188 -16.03 -8.39 28.76
C LYS A 188 -14.65 -8.99 28.48
N LYS A 189 -14.40 -10.13 29.14
CA LYS A 189 -13.10 -10.83 29.28
C LYS A 189 -12.50 -11.41 27.99
N GLU A 190 -13.26 -11.54 26.92
CA GLU A 190 -12.76 -12.06 25.65
C GLU A 190 -13.38 -11.26 24.50
N LYS A 191 -12.54 -10.58 23.71
CA LYS A 191 -12.97 -9.95 22.47
C LYS A 191 -12.08 -10.46 21.34
N PRO A 192 -12.65 -11.08 20.29
CA PRO A 192 -11.90 -11.38 19.09
C PRO A 192 -11.40 -10.06 18.47
N TYR A 193 -10.21 -10.09 17.87
CA TYR A 193 -9.66 -8.96 17.12
C TYR A 193 -10.65 -8.54 16.03
N PRO A 194 -11.07 -7.26 15.95
CA PRO A 194 -12.00 -6.80 14.92
C PRO A 194 -11.39 -6.98 13.54
N THR A 195 -12.23 -7.45 12.62
CA THR A 195 -11.92 -7.51 11.19
C THR A 195 -12.49 -6.30 10.47
N ASN A 196 -12.14 -6.12 9.19
CA ASN A 196 -12.77 -5.11 8.32
C ASN A 196 -14.30 -5.22 8.35
N ALA A 197 -14.85 -6.43 8.26
CA ALA A 197 -16.30 -6.66 8.34
C ALA A 197 -16.90 -6.21 9.68
N THR A 198 -16.20 -6.45 10.80
CA THR A 198 -16.60 -5.99 12.14
C THR A 198 -16.70 -4.47 12.18
N ILE A 199 -15.68 -3.77 11.67
CA ILE A 199 -15.65 -2.30 11.67
C ILE A 199 -16.70 -1.71 10.72
N MET A 200 -16.90 -2.31 9.54
CA MET A 200 -17.94 -1.89 8.60
C MET A 200 -19.34 -2.06 9.19
N HIS A 201 -19.62 -3.19 9.84
CA HIS A 201 -20.89 -3.44 10.53
C HIS A 201 -21.10 -2.46 11.68
N TRP A 202 -20.05 -2.18 12.47
CA TRP A 202 -20.13 -1.20 13.54
C TRP A 202 -20.47 0.20 13.02
N PHE A 203 -19.83 0.68 11.95
CA PHE A 203 -20.19 1.97 11.36
C PHE A 203 -21.66 2.02 10.94
N ALA A 204 -22.19 0.95 10.33
CA ALA A 204 -23.58 0.89 9.90
C ALA A 204 -24.58 0.94 11.07
N THR A 205 -24.21 0.42 12.25
CA THR A 205 -25.15 0.17 13.34
C THR A 205 -24.98 1.09 14.55
N VAL A 206 -23.81 1.66 14.77
CA VAL A 206 -23.49 2.45 15.97
C VAL A 206 -24.37 3.71 16.07
N LYS A 207 -24.86 3.99 17.29
CA LYS A 207 -25.63 5.18 17.64
C LYS A 207 -25.08 5.81 18.94
N PRO A 208 -24.84 7.14 18.98
CA PRO A 208 -24.87 8.06 17.84
C PRO A 208 -23.77 7.73 16.82
N THR A 209 -24.00 8.05 15.56
CA THR A 209 -22.98 7.90 14.51
C THR A 209 -21.77 8.79 14.83
N PRO A 210 -20.52 8.28 14.75
CA PRO A 210 -19.34 9.08 15.03
C PRO A 210 -19.28 10.34 14.16
N LYS A 211 -18.83 11.45 14.76
CA LYS A 211 -18.75 12.72 14.04
C LYS A 211 -17.73 12.62 12.90
N LYS A 212 -18.15 12.96 11.68
CA LYS A 212 -17.24 13.09 10.53
C LYS A 212 -16.21 14.20 10.78
N TYR A 213 -14.98 14.00 10.33
CA TYR A 213 -13.91 14.98 10.44
C TYR A 213 -14.09 16.15 9.47
N ASN A 214 -14.67 15.89 8.29
CA ASN A 214 -14.91 16.93 7.29
C ASN A 214 -16.08 16.57 6.35
N VAL A 215 -16.45 17.51 5.48
CA VAL A 215 -17.32 17.26 4.33
C VAL A 215 -16.50 16.53 3.24
N PRO A 216 -17.04 15.48 2.60
CA PRO A 216 -16.36 14.80 1.50
C PRO A 216 -15.91 15.78 0.40
N GLY A 217 -14.71 15.60 -0.11
CA GLY A 217 -14.09 16.43 -1.15
C GLY A 217 -13.62 17.81 -0.68
N ARG A 218 -13.99 18.28 0.53
CA ARG A 218 -13.70 19.65 0.99
C ARG A 218 -12.24 19.86 1.42
N GLY A 219 -11.59 18.84 1.95
CA GLY A 219 -10.19 18.96 2.36
C GLY A 219 -9.55 17.65 2.76
N PHE A 220 -8.22 17.61 2.69
CA PHE A 220 -7.42 16.47 3.10
C PHE A 220 -7.52 16.24 4.62
N SER A 221 -7.81 15.00 5.00
CA SER A 221 -7.75 14.50 6.38
C SER A 221 -7.34 13.03 6.37
N TYR A 222 -6.08 12.79 6.74
CA TYR A 222 -5.52 11.45 6.79
C TYR A 222 -6.31 10.58 7.77
N SER A 223 -6.92 9.50 7.26
CA SER A 223 -7.74 8.60 8.06
C SER A 223 -7.57 7.17 7.56
N ASN A 224 -7.16 6.28 8.47
CA ASN A 224 -6.97 4.86 8.19
C ASN A 224 -8.26 4.18 7.72
N THR A 225 -9.42 4.68 8.17
CA THR A 225 -10.74 4.20 7.75
C THR A 225 -10.89 4.20 6.23
N ASN A 226 -10.30 5.17 5.53
CA ASN A 226 -10.36 5.22 4.07
C ASN A 226 -9.86 3.92 3.42
N TYR A 227 -8.70 3.45 3.88
CA TYR A 227 -8.02 2.31 3.28
C TYR A 227 -8.56 0.97 3.77
N MET A 228 -9.09 0.92 4.99
CA MET A 228 -9.87 -0.21 5.48
C MET A 228 -11.19 -0.37 4.68
N VAL A 229 -11.88 0.73 4.38
CA VAL A 229 -13.09 0.74 3.53
C VAL A 229 -12.73 0.30 2.10
N LEU A 230 -11.62 0.80 1.52
CA LEU A 230 -11.15 0.35 0.20
C LEU A 230 -10.87 -1.15 0.16
N ALA A 231 -10.19 -1.70 1.18
CA ALA A 231 -10.00 -3.15 1.28
C ALA A 231 -11.33 -3.91 1.35
N SER A 232 -12.30 -3.40 2.12
CA SER A 232 -13.65 -4.00 2.19
C SER A 232 -14.37 -3.95 0.83
N ILE A 233 -14.24 -2.85 0.08
CA ILE A 233 -14.79 -2.72 -1.27
C ILE A 233 -14.13 -3.71 -2.24
N ILE A 234 -12.80 -3.89 -2.16
CA ILE A 234 -12.09 -4.92 -2.94
C ILE A 234 -12.69 -6.30 -2.65
N GLU A 235 -12.91 -6.64 -1.38
CA GLU A 235 -13.54 -7.91 -1.00
C GLU A 235 -14.95 -8.05 -1.56
N LYS A 236 -15.76 -6.99 -1.44
CA LYS A 236 -17.14 -6.97 -1.93
C LYS A 236 -17.24 -7.14 -3.44
N VAL A 237 -16.37 -6.50 -4.20
CA VAL A 237 -16.37 -6.51 -5.67
C VAL A 237 -15.82 -7.82 -6.23
N THR A 238 -14.83 -8.41 -5.55
CA THR A 238 -14.10 -9.56 -6.07
C THR A 238 -14.59 -10.89 -5.53
N GLY A 239 -15.28 -10.88 -4.38
CA GLY A 239 -15.65 -12.09 -3.63
C GLY A 239 -14.46 -12.80 -2.96
N GLN A 240 -13.25 -12.25 -3.05
CA GLN A 240 -12.03 -12.77 -2.42
C GLN A 240 -11.74 -12.02 -1.13
N SER A 241 -11.00 -12.62 -0.20
CA SER A 241 -10.42 -11.84 0.91
C SER A 241 -9.43 -10.81 0.36
N TYR A 242 -9.21 -9.72 1.10
CA TYR A 242 -8.22 -8.70 0.72
C TYR A 242 -6.83 -9.32 0.55
N GLU A 243 -6.44 -10.20 1.48
CA GLU A 243 -5.18 -10.96 1.41
C GLU A 243 -5.06 -11.76 0.10
N ALA A 244 -6.06 -12.58 -0.23
CA ALA A 244 -6.02 -13.43 -1.42
C ALA A 244 -5.97 -12.58 -2.70
N PHE A 245 -6.73 -11.50 -2.75
CA PHE A 245 -6.72 -10.59 -3.90
C PHE A 245 -5.35 -9.93 -4.09
N ILE A 246 -4.77 -9.34 -3.05
CA ILE A 246 -3.48 -8.66 -3.14
C ILE A 246 -2.35 -9.65 -3.45
N HIS A 247 -2.36 -10.82 -2.82
CA HIS A 247 -1.36 -11.86 -3.11
C HIS A 247 -1.39 -12.24 -4.59
N LYS A 248 -2.57 -12.62 -5.11
CA LYS A 248 -2.75 -13.09 -6.49
C LYS A 248 -2.49 -12.02 -7.55
N ASN A 249 -2.87 -10.77 -7.29
CA ASN A 249 -2.85 -9.71 -8.30
C ASN A 249 -1.66 -8.76 -8.17
N ILE A 250 -0.86 -8.86 -7.10
CA ILE A 250 0.30 -8.00 -6.86
C ILE A 250 1.52 -8.81 -6.42
N PHE A 251 1.47 -9.54 -5.31
CA PHE A 251 2.69 -10.14 -4.74
C PHE A 251 3.26 -11.26 -5.60
N GLU A 252 2.45 -12.28 -5.87
CA GLU A 252 2.83 -13.42 -6.72
C GLU A 252 3.33 -12.99 -8.11
N PRO A 253 2.61 -12.13 -8.86
CA PRO A 253 3.05 -11.75 -10.19
C PRO A 253 4.29 -10.85 -10.19
N LEU A 254 4.59 -10.10 -9.13
CA LEU A 254 5.83 -9.32 -9.00
C LEU A 254 7.01 -10.14 -8.45
N GLY A 255 6.78 -11.41 -8.09
CA GLY A 255 7.78 -12.24 -7.40
C GLY A 255 8.11 -11.76 -5.98
N MET A 256 7.18 -11.07 -5.33
CA MET A 256 7.30 -10.61 -3.94
C MET A 256 6.95 -11.74 -2.96
N HIS A 257 7.73 -12.82 -3.00
CA HIS A 257 7.44 -14.07 -2.28
C HIS A 257 7.63 -13.98 -0.76
N GLN A 258 8.26 -12.91 -0.27
CA GLN A 258 8.48 -12.66 1.16
C GLN A 258 7.49 -11.62 1.70
N THR A 259 6.46 -11.27 0.92
CA THR A 259 5.45 -10.27 1.25
C THR A 259 4.10 -10.92 1.47
N PHE A 260 3.44 -10.59 2.58
CA PHE A 260 2.15 -11.17 2.96
C PHE A 260 1.29 -10.18 3.75
N VAL A 261 -0.02 -10.41 3.78
CA VAL A 261 -0.96 -9.69 4.67
C VAL A 261 -1.09 -10.51 5.96
N ALA A 262 -0.58 -9.99 7.08
CA ALA A 262 -0.69 -10.65 8.36
C ALA A 262 -2.12 -10.55 8.92
N THR A 263 -2.62 -11.68 9.42
CA THR A 263 -3.85 -11.78 10.21
C THR A 263 -3.63 -12.82 11.32
N THR A 264 -4.42 -12.79 12.40
CA THR A 264 -4.39 -13.84 13.44
C THR A 264 -4.49 -15.26 12.88
N LYS A 265 -5.14 -15.45 11.73
CA LYS A 265 -5.36 -16.76 11.12
C LYS A 265 -4.08 -17.39 10.56
N ASN A 266 -3.12 -16.57 10.14
CA ASN A 266 -1.92 -17.00 9.41
C ASN A 266 -0.61 -16.66 10.16
N ASP A 267 -0.68 -16.30 11.45
CA ASP A 267 0.49 -15.81 12.18
C ASP A 267 1.59 -16.88 12.42
N SER A 268 1.24 -18.17 12.50
CA SER A 268 2.14 -19.29 12.84
C SER A 268 3.01 -19.81 11.69
N ILE A 269 2.79 -19.36 10.45
CA ILE A 269 3.46 -19.89 9.25
C ILE A 269 4.55 -18.96 8.68
N ASN A 270 4.91 -17.89 9.39
CA ASN A 270 5.76 -16.82 8.85
C ASN A 270 7.21 -16.88 9.37
N TYR A 271 8.11 -17.46 8.57
CA TYR A 271 9.55 -17.49 8.85
C TYR A 271 10.20 -16.09 8.71
N HIS A 272 11.19 -15.79 9.56
CA HIS A 272 11.91 -14.50 9.63
C HIS A 272 11.02 -13.26 9.81
N ARG A 273 9.80 -13.44 10.33
CA ARG A 273 8.96 -12.31 10.75
C ARG A 273 9.60 -11.66 11.98
N THR A 274 9.85 -10.36 11.91
CA THR A 274 10.40 -9.60 13.05
C THR A 274 9.32 -9.31 14.11
N ALA A 275 9.75 -8.94 15.31
CA ALA A 275 8.90 -8.34 16.33
C ALA A 275 9.13 -6.82 16.42
N GLY A 276 8.11 -6.08 16.83
CA GLY A 276 8.18 -4.61 16.96
C GLY A 276 8.61 -4.19 18.37
N TYR A 277 9.50 -3.20 18.48
CA TYR A 277 10.09 -2.75 19.73
C TYR A 277 9.99 -1.24 19.94
N GLN A 278 9.76 -0.84 21.19
CA GLN A 278 9.92 0.54 21.65
C GLN A 278 10.71 0.56 22.94
N TRP A 279 11.78 1.38 23.00
CA TRP A 279 12.72 1.39 24.13
C TRP A 279 13.25 -0.01 24.49
N ASN A 280 13.61 -0.80 23.47
CA ASN A 280 14.06 -2.20 23.57
C ASN A 280 13.05 -3.16 24.23
N ARG A 281 11.79 -2.78 24.38
CA ARG A 281 10.71 -3.65 24.85
C ARG A 281 9.82 -4.05 23.69
N ARG A 282 9.53 -5.36 23.59
CA ARG A 282 8.59 -5.88 22.59
C ARG A 282 7.22 -5.28 22.81
N ILE A 283 6.62 -4.81 21.73
CA ILE A 283 5.25 -4.35 21.72
C ILE A 283 4.37 -5.55 21.35
N PRO A 284 3.40 -5.92 22.18
CA PRO A 284 2.51 -7.03 21.87
C PRO A 284 1.64 -6.69 20.66
N LYS A 285 1.06 -7.74 20.07
CA LYS A 285 0.05 -7.63 19.01
C LYS A 285 -1.04 -6.65 19.44
N ASP A 286 -1.39 -5.72 18.55
CA ASP A 286 -2.43 -4.73 18.82
C ASP A 286 -3.82 -5.25 18.49
N TYR A 287 -4.82 -4.72 19.19
CA TYR A 287 -6.22 -5.06 18.98
C TYR A 287 -6.70 -4.85 17.54
N TYR A 288 -6.10 -3.92 16.78
CA TYR A 288 -6.47 -3.63 15.39
C TYR A 288 -5.63 -4.34 14.33
N ASP A 289 -4.81 -5.32 14.71
CA ASP A 289 -3.89 -5.99 13.78
C ASP A 289 -4.59 -6.90 12.76
N ASP A 290 -5.88 -7.24 12.97
CA ASP A 290 -6.70 -7.97 11.98
C ASP A 290 -7.54 -7.03 11.08
N VAL A 291 -7.39 -5.71 11.26
CA VAL A 291 -7.94 -4.71 10.33
C VAL A 291 -6.87 -4.36 9.29
N VAL A 292 -7.17 -4.67 8.03
CA VAL A 292 -6.24 -4.66 6.90
C VAL A 292 -6.59 -3.60 5.85
N GLY A 293 -5.63 -3.30 4.99
CA GLY A 293 -5.76 -2.34 3.89
C GLY A 293 -5.11 -1.00 4.20
N ASP A 294 -5.28 -0.49 5.43
CA ASP A 294 -4.56 0.68 5.93
C ASP A 294 -3.15 0.33 6.46
N LYS A 295 -2.97 -0.92 6.87
CA LYS A 295 -1.74 -1.58 7.36
C LYS A 295 -1.86 -3.10 7.14
N GLY A 296 -1.02 -3.87 7.84
CA GLY A 296 -1.10 -5.33 7.91
C GLY A 296 -0.20 -6.06 6.92
N ILE A 297 0.44 -5.36 5.97
CA ILE A 297 1.42 -5.99 5.09
C ILE A 297 2.76 -6.09 5.79
N TYR A 298 3.38 -7.27 5.70
CA TYR A 298 4.80 -7.50 6.00
C TYR A 298 5.57 -7.70 4.70
N SER A 299 6.80 -7.19 4.63
CA SER A 299 7.66 -7.29 3.43
C SER A 299 9.13 -7.23 3.79
N THR A 300 9.99 -7.49 2.81
CA THR A 300 11.44 -7.28 2.87
C THR A 300 11.86 -6.06 2.05
N ILE A 301 13.12 -5.65 2.19
CA ILE A 301 13.72 -4.60 1.34
C ILE A 301 13.84 -5.06 -0.12
N GLY A 302 14.05 -6.35 -0.38
CA GLY A 302 14.14 -6.91 -1.73
C GLY A 302 12.79 -6.89 -2.46
N ASP A 303 11.72 -7.28 -1.77
CA ASP A 303 10.37 -7.22 -2.31
C ASP A 303 9.91 -5.79 -2.55
N LEU A 304 10.22 -4.85 -1.63
CA LEU A 304 9.92 -3.43 -1.85
C LEU A 304 10.75 -2.83 -2.99
N PHE A 305 11.93 -3.37 -3.30
CA PHE A 305 12.66 -2.95 -4.49
C PHE A 305 11.97 -3.41 -5.77
N ARG A 306 11.43 -4.63 -5.80
CA ARG A 306 10.54 -5.10 -6.89
C ARG A 306 9.30 -4.22 -7.04
N TRP A 307 8.70 -3.85 -5.91
CA TRP A 307 7.58 -2.91 -5.86
C TRP A 307 7.93 -1.54 -6.47
N TYR A 308 9.09 -0.98 -6.12
CA TYR A 308 9.60 0.25 -6.74
C TYR A 308 9.77 0.12 -8.24
N ARG A 309 10.42 -0.95 -8.72
CA ARG A 309 10.62 -1.18 -10.16
C ARG A 309 9.29 -1.25 -10.90
N ALA A 310 8.30 -1.91 -10.31
CA ALA A 310 6.95 -2.01 -10.86
C ALA A 310 6.21 -0.67 -10.90
N LEU A 311 6.43 0.21 -9.90
CA LEU A 311 5.90 1.59 -9.86
C LEU A 311 6.65 2.55 -10.79
N ASN A 312 7.87 2.23 -11.20
CA ASN A 312 8.65 3.04 -12.13
C ASN A 312 8.55 2.52 -13.59
N GLY A 313 8.02 1.31 -13.79
CA GLY A 313 7.83 0.67 -15.09
C GLY A 313 6.37 0.65 -15.55
N ASP A 314 6.12 -0.05 -16.67
CA ASP A 314 4.82 -0.06 -17.36
C ASP A 314 4.00 -1.32 -17.15
N CYS A 315 4.36 -2.13 -16.15
CA CYS A 315 3.78 -3.45 -15.97
C CYS A 315 2.70 -3.51 -14.90
N LEU A 316 2.78 -2.67 -13.86
CA LEU A 316 1.89 -2.75 -12.70
C LEU A 316 0.48 -2.25 -13.01
N LEU A 317 0.43 -1.07 -13.63
CA LEU A 317 -0.75 -0.36 -14.09
C LEU A 317 -0.37 0.31 -15.42
N GLN A 318 -1.37 0.69 -16.23
CA GLN A 318 -1.11 1.53 -17.40
C GLN A 318 -0.50 2.86 -16.95
N ARG A 319 0.45 3.40 -17.72
CA ARG A 319 1.12 4.70 -17.44
C ARG A 319 0.14 5.80 -17.03
N LYS A 320 -0.99 5.92 -17.72
CA LYS A 320 -2.02 6.93 -17.41
C LYS A 320 -2.63 6.75 -16.02
N THR A 321 -2.86 5.51 -15.59
CA THR A 321 -3.49 5.19 -14.30
C THR A 321 -2.50 5.42 -13.16
N LEU A 322 -1.23 5.08 -13.38
CA LEU A 322 -0.17 5.34 -12.43
C LEU A 322 0.12 6.85 -12.31
N ALA A 323 0.13 7.57 -13.42
CA ALA A 323 0.21 9.03 -13.43
C ALA A 323 -0.95 9.68 -12.65
N GLU A 324 -2.18 9.19 -12.84
CA GLU A 324 -3.36 9.64 -12.08
C GLU A 324 -3.20 9.43 -10.57
N ALA A 325 -2.52 8.35 -10.15
CA ALA A 325 -2.21 8.07 -8.75
C ALA A 325 -1.20 9.07 -8.15
N PHE A 326 -0.35 9.66 -8.99
CA PHE A 326 0.67 10.63 -8.59
C PHE A 326 0.25 12.09 -8.80
N ILE A 327 -1.01 12.35 -9.19
CA ILE A 327 -1.53 13.71 -9.22
C ILE A 327 -1.72 14.20 -7.77
N PRO A 328 -1.19 15.40 -7.41
CA PRO A 328 -1.44 16.03 -6.12
C PRO A 328 -2.92 16.41 -5.93
N ARG A 329 -3.46 16.15 -4.73
CA ARG A 329 -4.88 16.37 -4.39
C ARG A 329 -5.10 17.01 -3.03
N SER A 330 -4.10 17.60 -2.41
CA SER A 330 -4.15 18.21 -1.07
C SER A 330 -3.58 19.63 -1.08
N PHE A 331 -4.33 20.58 -1.65
CA PHE A 331 -3.90 21.97 -1.85
C PHE A 331 -4.47 22.96 -0.83
N GLU A 332 -5.13 22.47 0.22
CA GLU A 332 -5.80 23.32 1.22
C GLU A 332 -4.83 24.22 2.01
N ARG A 333 -3.54 23.88 2.01
CA ARG A 333 -2.47 24.66 2.64
C ARG A 333 -1.32 24.79 1.66
N LYS A 334 -0.70 25.98 1.63
CA LYS A 334 0.55 26.18 0.89
C LYS A 334 1.64 25.27 1.47
N GLY A 335 2.41 24.62 0.60
CA GLY A 335 3.55 23.78 0.99
C GLY A 335 3.87 22.73 -0.06
N ALA A 336 5.06 22.14 0.04
CA ALA A 336 5.50 21.09 -0.86
C ALA A 336 4.84 19.74 -0.57
N LYS A 337 4.44 19.46 0.68
CA LYS A 337 3.82 18.19 1.08
C LYS A 337 2.42 18.06 0.47
N ASN A 338 2.15 16.96 -0.23
CA ASN A 338 0.86 16.67 -0.86
C ASN A 338 0.54 15.16 -0.79
N TYR A 339 -0.63 14.76 -1.30
CA TYR A 339 -1.10 13.37 -1.33
C TYR A 339 -1.87 13.06 -2.61
N GLY A 340 -1.59 11.90 -3.19
CA GLY A 340 -2.25 11.35 -4.38
C GLY A 340 -3.16 10.17 -4.03
N TYR A 341 -3.15 9.11 -4.83
CA TYR A 341 -3.87 7.87 -4.50
C TYR A 341 -2.96 6.86 -3.81
N GLY A 342 -2.88 6.97 -2.48
CA GLY A 342 -2.09 6.06 -1.65
C GLY A 342 -0.62 6.42 -1.53
N PHE A 343 -0.21 7.53 -2.14
CA PHE A 343 1.15 8.01 -2.14
C PHE A 343 1.22 9.44 -1.57
N ARG A 344 2.15 9.65 -0.66
CA ARG A 344 2.59 11.01 -0.29
C ARG A 344 3.52 11.51 -1.38
N MET A 345 3.57 12.82 -1.54
CA MET A 345 4.51 13.45 -2.45
C MET A 345 5.03 14.76 -1.90
N MET A 346 6.22 15.13 -2.32
CA MET A 346 6.78 16.46 -2.20
C MET A 346 6.78 17.08 -3.59
N LEU A 347 6.22 18.28 -3.70
CA LEU A 347 6.11 19.00 -4.96
C LEU A 347 7.29 19.96 -5.15
N ASP A 348 7.70 20.13 -6.40
CA ASP A 348 8.65 21.17 -6.83
C ASP A 348 7.97 22.55 -6.90
N GLY A 349 8.74 23.57 -7.29
CA GLY A 349 8.25 24.94 -7.49
C GLY A 349 7.18 25.09 -8.59
N PHE A 350 6.94 24.06 -9.40
CA PHE A 350 5.92 24.00 -10.45
C PHE A 350 4.71 23.13 -10.06
N ASN A 351 4.57 22.78 -8.78
CA ASN A 351 3.53 21.88 -8.26
C ASN A 351 3.55 20.47 -8.90
N LYS A 352 4.71 20.00 -9.37
CA LYS A 352 4.88 18.64 -9.88
C LYS A 352 5.53 17.75 -8.82
N PRO A 353 5.17 16.46 -8.72
CA PRO A 353 5.83 15.54 -7.79
C PRO A 353 7.33 15.43 -8.09
N GLU A 354 8.15 15.94 -7.18
CA GLU A 354 9.61 15.76 -7.19
C GLU A 354 9.98 14.43 -6.52
N TYR A 355 9.34 14.17 -5.38
CA TYR A 355 9.49 12.93 -4.63
C TYR A 355 8.15 12.29 -4.35
N ILE A 356 8.12 10.95 -4.44
CA ILE A 356 6.96 10.13 -4.09
C ILE A 356 7.39 9.21 -2.96
N TYR A 357 6.56 9.11 -1.93
CA TYR A 357 6.92 8.33 -0.76
C TYR A 357 5.70 7.83 0.00
N HIS A 358 5.94 6.90 0.92
CA HIS A 358 5.05 6.67 2.03
C HIS A 358 5.85 6.23 3.25
N SER A 359 5.58 6.84 4.39
CA SER A 359 6.11 6.40 5.68
C SER A 359 5.12 5.46 6.38
N GLY A 360 5.61 4.66 7.31
CA GLY A 360 4.77 3.82 8.15
C GLY A 360 5.22 3.91 9.59
N TRP A 361 4.26 3.97 10.51
CA TRP A 361 4.49 3.76 11.93
C TRP A 361 3.40 2.88 12.51
N TRP A 362 3.78 1.82 13.21
CA TRP A 362 2.85 0.99 13.98
C TRP A 362 3.63 0.14 14.97
N LYS A 363 3.32 0.22 16.26
CA LYS A 363 3.75 -0.75 17.29
C LYS A 363 5.24 -1.11 17.24
N GLY A 364 6.09 -0.09 17.25
CA GLY A 364 7.55 -0.26 17.23
C GLY A 364 8.17 -0.32 15.83
N TYR A 365 7.37 -0.56 14.79
CA TYR A 365 7.81 -0.47 13.41
C TYR A 365 7.77 0.97 12.91
N ASN A 366 8.77 1.32 12.11
CA ASN A 366 8.90 2.56 11.39
C ASN A 366 9.52 2.27 10.02
N THR A 367 8.84 2.69 8.96
CA THR A 367 9.26 2.41 7.58
C THR A 367 9.32 3.68 6.76
N MET A 368 10.27 3.72 5.84
CA MET A 368 10.39 4.75 4.82
C MET A 368 10.58 4.10 3.46
N PHE A 369 9.71 4.46 2.52
CA PHE A 369 9.84 4.15 1.11
C PHE A 369 9.73 5.46 0.36
N TRP A 370 10.84 5.91 -0.22
CA TRP A 370 10.97 7.22 -0.84
C TRP A 370 11.66 7.08 -2.19
N PHE A 371 11.12 7.68 -3.24
CA PHE A 371 11.74 7.64 -4.56
C PHE A 371 11.57 8.93 -5.34
N SER A 372 12.51 9.19 -6.24
CA SER A 372 12.43 10.28 -7.24
C SER A 372 12.13 9.64 -8.60
N PRO A 373 10.98 9.94 -9.24
CA PRO A 373 10.73 9.56 -10.62
C PRO A 373 11.70 10.25 -11.60
N LYS A 374 12.15 11.46 -11.26
CA LYS A 374 13.03 12.28 -12.10
C LYS A 374 14.47 11.76 -12.11
N ASP A 375 15.00 11.46 -10.94
CA ASP A 375 16.41 11.06 -10.76
C ASP A 375 16.58 9.53 -10.64
N GLU A 376 15.46 8.80 -10.75
CA GLU A 376 15.34 7.35 -10.78
C GLU A 376 16.06 6.67 -9.62
N TYR A 377 15.85 7.12 -8.40
CA TYR A 377 16.38 6.47 -7.20
C TYR A 377 15.28 6.08 -6.22
N VAL A 378 15.59 5.12 -5.35
CA VAL A 378 14.75 4.71 -4.22
C VAL A 378 15.59 4.56 -2.95
N ILE A 379 14.99 4.96 -1.82
CA ILE A 379 15.46 4.74 -0.46
C ILE A 379 14.40 3.88 0.24
N ILE A 380 14.82 2.71 0.70
CA ILE A 380 13.98 1.76 1.45
C ILE A 380 14.65 1.55 2.81
N MET A 381 13.97 1.93 3.88
CA MET A 381 14.42 1.71 5.25
C MET A 381 13.29 1.08 6.06
N LEU A 382 13.53 -0.12 6.58
CA LEU A 382 12.56 -0.87 7.38
C LEU A 382 13.12 -1.08 8.77
N GLY A 383 12.50 -0.46 9.79
CA GLY A 383 12.86 -0.61 11.19
C GLY A 383 11.81 -1.39 11.97
N ASN A 384 12.26 -2.27 12.86
CA ASN A 384 11.42 -2.96 13.85
C ASN A 384 11.65 -2.42 15.27
N LYS A 385 12.46 -1.36 15.43
CA LYS A 385 12.59 -0.59 16.67
C LYS A 385 12.37 0.87 16.37
N TYR A 386 11.42 1.51 17.05
CA TYR A 386 11.06 2.89 16.79
C TYR A 386 12.28 3.81 16.89
N ASN A 387 12.57 4.50 15.79
CA ASN A 387 13.67 5.43 15.65
C ASN A 387 13.33 6.54 14.63
N LYS A 388 13.37 7.80 15.04
CA LYS A 388 13.09 8.94 14.14
C LYS A 388 14.07 9.06 12.97
N THR A 389 15.27 8.47 13.07
CA THR A 389 16.29 8.51 12.02
C THR A 389 15.83 7.95 10.68
N VAL A 390 14.86 7.02 10.70
CA VAL A 390 14.26 6.39 9.52
C VAL A 390 13.54 7.40 8.63
N TYR A 391 12.98 8.46 9.21
CA TYR A 391 12.26 9.49 8.44
C TYR A 391 13.15 10.60 7.91
N ARG A 392 14.39 10.72 8.42
CA ARG A 392 15.35 11.76 8.04
C ARG A 392 16.14 11.33 6.80
N VAL A 393 15.57 11.56 5.62
CA VAL A 393 16.16 11.15 4.33
C VAL A 393 16.92 12.27 3.61
N LYS A 394 16.90 13.50 4.13
CA LYS A 394 17.48 14.68 3.45
C LYS A 394 18.93 14.46 2.98
N GLU A 395 19.80 13.98 3.85
CA GLU A 395 21.21 13.74 3.53
C GLU A 395 21.37 12.70 2.41
N LEU A 396 20.56 11.65 2.43
CA LEU A 396 20.55 10.64 1.36
C LEU A 396 20.05 11.24 0.04
N VAL A 397 19.00 12.07 0.09
CA VAL A 397 18.48 12.80 -1.08
C VAL A 397 19.55 13.74 -1.66
N ASP A 398 20.28 14.46 -0.81
CA ASP A 398 21.35 15.36 -1.26
C ASP A 398 22.49 14.61 -1.96
N VAL A 399 22.85 13.41 -1.47
CA VAL A 399 23.83 12.53 -2.14
C VAL A 399 23.31 12.00 -3.48
N LEU A 400 22.03 11.63 -3.54
CA LEU A 400 21.42 11.01 -4.72
C LEU A 400 21.06 12.03 -5.82
N GLY A 401 20.68 13.25 -5.44
CA GLY A 401 20.14 14.32 -6.29
C GLY A 401 21.14 15.08 -7.17
N GLY A 402 22.43 14.70 -7.17
CA GLY A 402 23.46 15.37 -7.96
C GLY A 402 23.80 16.79 -7.46
N PRO A 403 24.82 17.45 -8.04
CA PRO A 403 25.23 18.78 -7.60
C PRO A 403 24.10 19.78 -7.87
N LYS A 404 23.55 20.36 -6.81
CA LYS A 404 22.55 21.42 -6.88
C LYS A 404 23.18 22.63 -7.58
N THR A 405 22.67 23.03 -8.74
CA THR A 405 22.84 24.41 -9.19
C THR A 405 22.23 25.29 -8.11
N SER A 406 23.05 26.14 -7.52
CA SER A 406 22.70 27.04 -6.43
C SER A 406 21.40 27.80 -6.72
N SER A 407 20.30 27.35 -6.14
CA SER A 407 19.16 28.22 -5.84
C SER A 407 19.09 28.34 -4.33
N THR A 408 19.57 29.47 -3.85
CA THR A 408 19.36 30.00 -2.49
C THR A 408 17.86 30.15 -2.28
N ASP A 409 17.22 29.11 -1.72
CA ASP A 409 15.98 29.18 -0.93
C ASP A 409 15.50 27.74 -0.66
N ALA A 410 16.00 27.11 0.40
CA ALA A 410 15.37 25.91 0.97
C ALA A 410 15.94 25.56 2.37
N ASP A 411 15.78 26.45 3.34
CA ASP A 411 15.74 26.08 4.77
C ASP A 411 14.40 25.40 5.11
N GLN A 412 13.98 24.44 4.28
CA GLN A 412 12.92 23.52 4.63
C GLN A 412 13.59 22.22 5.05
N GLU A 413 13.78 22.06 6.35
CA GLU A 413 14.06 20.76 6.93
C GLU A 413 13.06 19.75 6.36
N VAL A 414 13.56 18.73 5.66
CA VAL A 414 12.77 17.53 5.34
C VAL A 414 12.68 16.69 6.62
N GLU A 415 12.11 17.28 7.67
CA GLU A 415 11.51 16.54 8.76
C GLU A 415 10.05 16.26 8.35
N ILE A 416 9.74 14.96 8.26
CA ILE A 416 8.41 14.47 7.84
C ILE A 416 7.39 14.69 8.93
#